data_AF-A0A7X8BQ86-F1
#
_entry.id   AF-A0A7X8BQ86-F1
#
_cell.length_a   1.000
_cell.length_b   1.000
_cell.length_c   1.000
_cell.angle_alpha   90.00
_cell.angle_beta   90.00
_cell.angle_gamma   90.00
#
_symmetry.space_group_name_H-M   'P 1'
#
loop_
_entity.id
_entity.type
_entity.pdbx_description
1 polymer ?
#
loop_
_entity_poly.entity_id
_entity_poly.type
_entity_poly.pdbx_seq_one_letter_code
_entity_poly.pdbx_strand_id
1 'polypeptide(L)'
;MNKQNSTPEQRKELLRHLLLRLHEGDNPEVLRQRLIDVLRTIPYNEVVEVEQEMIDSNALTAEEILEFCDLHTAVLDGSIDLEGVKEVPAGHPVDTFKKENSAIREQVDAYEATKKKIETIDDSQVSGYVLQLRTIFNNFSDIEKHYLRKEYLLFPFLEKHLITGPPKVMWGKHD
;
A
#
# COMPACT_ATOMS: atom_id res chain seq x y z
N MET A 1 -10.44 22.98 -27.24
CA MET A 1 -11.30 22.71 -26.08
C MET A 1 -10.44 22.82 -24.84
N ASN A 2 -10.70 23.84 -24.01
CA ASN A 2 -9.90 24.17 -22.83
C ASN A 2 -9.95 23.05 -21.79
N LYS A 3 -8.80 22.40 -21.53
CA LYS A 3 -8.60 21.70 -20.25
C LYS A 3 -8.60 22.79 -19.17
N GLN A 4 -9.68 22.92 -18.42
CA GLN A 4 -9.64 23.67 -17.16
C GLN A 4 -8.62 22.96 -16.26
N ASN A 5 -7.44 23.54 -16.10
CA ASN A 5 -6.53 23.12 -15.05
C ASN A 5 -7.17 23.51 -13.72
N SER A 6 -7.86 22.57 -13.08
CA SER A 6 -8.39 22.73 -11.72
C SER A 6 -7.23 23.05 -10.77
N THR A 7 -7.39 24.02 -9.87
CA THR A 7 -6.35 24.38 -8.89
C THR A 7 -6.13 23.24 -7.90
N PRO A 8 -4.98 23.17 -7.19
CA PRO A 8 -4.76 22.18 -6.13
C PRO A 8 -5.91 22.15 -5.10
N GLU A 9 -6.42 23.31 -4.70
CA GLU A 9 -7.51 23.43 -3.74
C GLU A 9 -8.81 22.82 -4.29
N GLN A 10 -9.12 23.05 -5.57
CA GLN A 10 -10.30 22.47 -6.22
C GLN A 10 -10.22 20.95 -6.33
N ARG A 11 -9.01 20.42 -6.59
CA ARG A 11 -8.76 18.97 -6.64
C ARG A 11 -8.94 18.33 -5.28
N LYS A 12 -8.34 18.92 -4.24
CA LYS A 12 -8.46 18.45 -2.86
C LYS A 12 -9.90 18.49 -2.36
N GLU A 13 -10.63 19.57 -2.64
CA GLU A 13 -12.05 19.69 -2.30
C GLU A 13 -12.90 18.60 -2.96
N LEU A 14 -12.67 18.36 -4.25
CA LEU A 14 -13.37 17.32 -4.99
C LEU A 14 -13.10 15.93 -4.38
N LEU A 15 -11.85 15.63 -4.05
CA LEU A 15 -11.47 14.37 -3.42
C LEU A 15 -12.16 14.19 -2.06
N ARG A 16 -12.09 15.22 -1.21
CA ARG A 16 -12.74 15.24 0.11
C ARG A 16 -14.23 14.94 0.01
N HIS A 17 -14.92 15.65 -0.87
CA HIS A 17 -16.35 15.47 -1.10
C HIS A 17 -16.68 14.07 -1.62
N LEU A 18 -15.84 13.48 -2.48
CA LEU A 18 -16.06 12.11 -2.96
C LEU A 18 -15.86 11.05 -1.87
N LEU A 19 -14.84 11.21 -1.01
CA LEU A 19 -14.59 10.30 0.12
C LEU A 19 -15.77 10.29 1.10
N LEU A 20 -16.27 11.47 1.47
CA LEU A 20 -17.42 11.60 2.38
C LEU A 20 -18.68 10.95 1.81
N ARG A 21 -19.00 11.21 0.54
CA ARG A 21 -20.18 10.60 -0.09
C ARG A 21 -20.07 9.09 -0.20
N LEU A 22 -18.87 8.58 -0.47
CA LEU A 22 -18.63 7.14 -0.52
C LEU A 22 -18.79 6.49 0.86
N HIS A 23 -18.34 7.19 1.92
CA HIS A 23 -18.55 6.78 3.31
C HIS A 23 -20.03 6.80 3.72
N GLU A 24 -20.80 7.80 3.28
CA GLU A 24 -22.25 7.92 3.55
C GLU A 24 -23.11 6.83 2.86
N GLY A 25 -22.50 5.97 2.02
CA GLY A 25 -23.19 4.85 1.38
C GLY A 25 -23.95 5.23 0.10
N ASP A 26 -23.64 6.37 -0.50
CA ASP A 26 -24.16 6.75 -1.83
C ASP A 26 -23.73 5.73 -2.89
N ASN A 27 -24.49 5.64 -4.00
CA ASN A 27 -24.32 4.65 -5.09
C ASN A 27 -22.84 4.27 -5.36
N PRO A 28 -22.37 3.13 -4.83
CA PRO A 28 -20.94 2.89 -4.67
C PRO A 28 -20.26 2.59 -6.00
N GLU A 29 -20.96 2.11 -7.03
CA GLU A 29 -20.34 1.85 -8.32
C GLU A 29 -20.01 3.14 -9.08
N VAL A 30 -20.97 4.07 -9.17
CA VAL A 30 -20.78 5.34 -9.88
C VAL A 30 -19.78 6.23 -9.15
N LEU A 31 -19.82 6.25 -7.81
CA LEU A 31 -18.87 7.02 -7.01
C LEU A 31 -17.46 6.44 -7.05
N ARG A 32 -17.30 5.11 -7.03
CA ARG A 32 -15.99 4.48 -7.21
C ARG A 32 -15.39 4.86 -8.56
N GLN A 33 -16.14 4.76 -9.65
CA GLN A 33 -15.61 5.12 -10.98
C GLN A 33 -15.22 6.60 -11.05
N ARG A 34 -15.99 7.48 -10.41
CA ARG A 34 -15.65 8.90 -10.37
C ARG A 34 -14.43 9.20 -9.49
N LEU A 35 -14.29 8.51 -8.37
CA LEU A 35 -13.12 8.59 -7.50
C LEU A 35 -11.87 8.12 -8.27
N ILE A 36 -11.99 7.07 -9.07
CA ILE A 36 -10.93 6.58 -9.96
C ILE A 36 -10.42 7.66 -10.90
N ASP A 37 -11.33 8.29 -11.62
CA ASP A 37 -10.97 9.30 -12.61
C ASP A 37 -10.28 10.50 -11.96
N VAL A 38 -10.70 10.86 -10.74
CA VAL A 38 -10.10 11.94 -9.96
C VAL A 38 -8.70 11.57 -9.50
N LEU A 39 -8.50 10.39 -8.90
CA LEU A 39 -7.20 9.94 -8.39
C LEU A 39 -6.12 9.84 -9.47
N ARG A 40 -6.49 9.56 -10.72
CA ARG A 40 -5.56 9.57 -11.86
C ARG A 40 -4.99 10.95 -12.19
N THR A 41 -5.67 12.00 -11.74
CA THR A 41 -5.32 13.40 -12.07
C THR A 41 -4.77 14.18 -10.89
N ILE A 42 -4.97 13.68 -9.67
CA ILE A 42 -4.49 14.31 -8.44
C ILE A 42 -3.09 13.78 -8.09
N PRO A 43 -2.09 14.65 -7.87
CA PRO A 43 -0.79 14.26 -7.34
C PRO A 43 -0.92 13.47 -6.03
N TYR A 44 -0.15 12.40 -5.86
CA TYR A 44 -0.24 11.53 -4.69
C TYR A 44 -0.10 12.27 -3.35
N ASN A 45 0.76 13.30 -3.27
CA ASN A 45 0.90 14.11 -2.06
C ASN A 45 -0.40 14.85 -1.69
N GLU A 46 -1.18 15.30 -2.67
CA GLU A 46 -2.47 15.97 -2.41
C GLU A 46 -3.51 14.98 -1.90
N VAL A 47 -3.47 13.72 -2.35
CA VAL A 47 -4.35 12.65 -1.85
C VAL A 47 -4.13 12.43 -0.35
N VAL A 48 -2.87 12.28 0.05
CA VAL A 48 -2.48 12.10 1.45
C VAL A 48 -2.90 13.31 2.29
N GLU A 49 -2.64 14.52 1.81
CA GLU A 49 -3.01 15.73 2.56
C GLU A 49 -4.51 15.76 2.87
N VAL A 50 -5.36 15.37 1.91
CA VAL A 50 -6.82 15.26 2.12
C VAL A 50 -7.16 14.16 3.11
N GLU A 51 -6.56 12.98 2.99
CA GLU A 51 -6.77 11.87 3.92
C GLU A 51 -6.42 12.27 5.35
N GLN A 52 -5.31 13.00 5.53
CA GLN A 52 -4.89 13.51 6.83
C GLN A 52 -5.85 14.56 7.38
N GLU A 53 -6.27 15.52 6.56
CA GLU A 53 -7.26 16.53 6.96
C GLU A 53 -8.56 15.88 7.44
N MET A 54 -9.00 14.79 6.79
CA MET A 54 -10.21 14.06 7.17
C MET A 54 -10.10 13.38 8.53
N ILE A 55 -8.94 12.81 8.83
CA ILE A 55 -8.64 12.25 10.15
C ILE A 55 -8.60 13.36 11.20
N ASP A 56 -7.86 14.44 10.93
CA ASP A 56 -7.67 15.55 11.88
C ASP A 56 -8.99 16.28 12.18
N SER A 57 -9.93 16.32 11.22
CA SER A 57 -11.26 16.90 11.42
C SER A 57 -12.27 15.95 12.06
N ASN A 58 -11.89 14.71 12.42
CA ASN A 58 -12.78 13.63 12.84
C ASN A 58 -13.91 13.33 11.83
N ALA A 59 -13.65 13.56 10.55
CA ALA A 59 -14.64 13.29 9.50
C ALA A 59 -14.64 11.81 9.10
N LEU A 60 -13.47 11.16 9.18
CA LEU A 60 -13.26 9.74 8.94
C LEU A 60 -12.24 9.21 9.96
N THR A 61 -12.36 7.95 10.36
CA THR A 61 -11.34 7.28 11.18
C THR A 61 -10.13 6.86 10.34
N ALA A 62 -9.02 6.54 11.01
CA ALA A 62 -7.85 6.01 10.34
C ALA A 62 -8.14 4.66 9.65
N GLU A 63 -8.99 3.81 10.24
CA GLU A 63 -9.40 2.55 9.61
C GLU A 63 -10.23 2.80 8.34
N GLU A 64 -11.17 3.74 8.37
CA GLU A 64 -12.02 4.08 7.21
C GLU A 64 -11.19 4.64 6.05
N ILE A 65 -10.21 5.50 6.35
CA ILE A 65 -9.23 5.98 5.36
C ILE A 65 -8.41 4.83 4.78
N LEU A 66 -8.01 3.84 5.60
CA LEU A 66 -7.24 2.69 5.14
C LEU A 66 -8.03 1.84 4.14
N GLU A 67 -9.34 1.67 4.34
CA GLU A 67 -10.22 0.99 3.36
C GLU A 67 -10.24 1.72 2.01
N PHE A 68 -10.22 3.06 2.02
CA PHE A 68 -10.13 3.86 0.80
C PHE A 68 -8.75 3.79 0.14
N CYS A 69 -7.67 3.66 0.91
CA CYS A 69 -6.31 3.47 0.39
C CYS A 69 -6.16 2.19 -0.46
N ASP A 70 -6.83 1.10 -0.08
CA ASP A 70 -6.78 -0.15 -0.86
C ASP A 70 -7.52 -0.01 -2.19
N LEU A 71 -8.62 0.76 -2.22
CA LEU A 71 -9.26 1.17 -3.47
C LEU A 71 -8.33 2.03 -4.33
N HIS A 72 -7.64 3.03 -3.76
CA HIS A 72 -6.70 3.86 -4.50
C HIS A 72 -5.57 3.04 -5.14
N THR A 73 -5.05 2.04 -4.42
CA THR A 73 -3.99 1.15 -4.90
C THR A 73 -4.47 0.32 -6.11
N ALA A 74 -5.67 -0.27 -6.02
CA ALA A 74 -6.27 -1.05 -7.12
C ALA A 74 -6.53 -0.21 -8.39
N VAL A 75 -6.64 1.10 -8.21
CA VAL A 75 -6.97 2.07 -9.24
C VAL A 75 -5.73 2.64 -9.91
N LEU A 76 -4.68 2.84 -9.11
CA LEU A 76 -3.36 3.23 -9.58
C LEU A 76 -2.65 2.08 -10.30
N ASP A 77 -3.03 0.82 -10.02
CA ASP A 77 -2.54 -0.34 -10.77
C ASP A 77 -2.88 -0.20 -12.27
N GLY A 78 -1.85 -0.14 -13.11
CA GLY A 78 -1.96 0.14 -14.55
C GLY A 78 -2.19 1.60 -14.97
N SER A 79 -2.36 2.53 -14.02
CA SER A 79 -2.54 3.97 -14.28
C SER A 79 -1.30 4.82 -13.95
N ILE A 80 -0.31 4.23 -13.27
CA ILE A 80 0.92 4.92 -12.90
C ILE A 80 1.80 5.10 -14.13
N ASP A 81 2.11 6.36 -14.44
CA ASP A 81 3.11 6.71 -15.44
C ASP A 81 4.51 6.35 -14.91
N LEU A 82 5.13 5.35 -15.54
CA LEU A 82 6.48 4.90 -15.24
C LEU A 82 7.51 5.50 -16.20
N GLU A 83 7.09 6.36 -17.14
CA GLU A 83 7.99 7.06 -18.04
C GLU A 83 8.90 8.00 -17.22
N GLY A 84 10.20 7.70 -17.21
CA GLY A 84 11.19 8.45 -16.42
C GLY A 84 11.66 7.76 -15.13
N VAL A 85 11.15 6.56 -14.81
CA VAL A 85 11.75 5.72 -13.77
C VAL A 85 13.19 5.39 -14.19
N LYS A 86 14.14 5.80 -13.36
CA LYS A 86 15.56 5.51 -13.59
C LYS A 86 15.84 4.04 -13.33
N GLU A 87 16.76 3.47 -14.10
CA GLU A 87 17.34 2.18 -13.75
C GLU A 87 17.97 2.25 -12.37
N VAL A 88 17.65 1.25 -11.54
CA VAL A 88 18.15 1.14 -10.18
C VAL A 88 19.40 0.24 -10.25
N PRO A 89 20.61 0.79 -10.02
CA PRO A 89 21.83 -0.01 -10.11
C PRO A 89 21.91 -1.02 -8.96
N ALA A 90 22.67 -2.09 -9.18
CA ALA A 90 22.91 -3.09 -8.15
C ALA A 90 23.55 -2.46 -6.90
N GLY A 91 23.04 -2.82 -5.72
CA GLY A 91 23.51 -2.29 -4.44
C GLY A 91 22.91 -0.94 -4.04
N HIS A 92 22.09 -0.32 -4.90
CA HIS A 92 21.27 0.81 -4.50
C HIS A 92 20.23 0.37 -3.44
N PRO A 93 19.86 1.19 -2.44
CA PRO A 93 18.87 0.79 -1.42
C PRO A 93 17.55 0.25 -1.99
N VAL A 94 17.04 0.88 -3.06
CA VAL A 94 15.85 0.41 -3.77
C VAL A 94 16.03 -0.97 -4.41
N ASP A 95 17.22 -1.32 -4.90
CA ASP A 95 17.52 -2.66 -5.42
C ASP A 95 17.46 -3.69 -4.29
N THR A 96 18.03 -3.37 -3.12
CA THR A 96 17.91 -4.22 -1.92
C THR A 96 16.45 -4.43 -1.52
N PHE A 97 15.66 -3.36 -1.42
CA PHE A 97 14.24 -3.48 -1.05
C PHE A 97 13.43 -4.31 -2.06
N LYS A 98 13.73 -4.19 -3.37
CA LYS A 98 13.08 -5.00 -4.42
C LYS A 98 13.41 -6.49 -4.29
N LYS A 99 14.67 -6.82 -3.96
CA LYS A 99 15.12 -8.20 -3.73
C LYS A 99 14.49 -8.77 -2.46
N GLU A 100 14.46 -7.99 -1.38
CA GLU A 100 13.79 -8.38 -0.13
C GLU A 100 12.29 -8.66 -0.38
N ASN A 101 11.58 -7.79 -1.11
CA ASN A 101 10.18 -8.02 -1.49
C ASN A 101 10.00 -9.34 -2.27
N SER A 102 10.95 -9.67 -3.17
CA SER A 102 10.91 -10.91 -3.96
C SER A 102 11.09 -12.14 -3.07
N ALA A 103 12.05 -12.09 -2.13
CA ALA A 103 12.26 -13.15 -1.17
C ALA A 103 11.04 -13.36 -0.24
N ILE A 104 10.39 -12.27 0.18
CA ILE A 104 9.15 -12.34 0.96
C ILE A 104 8.05 -13.06 0.15
N ARG A 105 7.91 -12.72 -1.13
CA ARG A 105 6.95 -13.37 -2.03
C ARG A 105 7.20 -14.88 -2.13
N GLU A 106 8.45 -15.29 -2.27
CA GLU A 106 8.83 -16.71 -2.29
C GLU A 106 8.42 -17.44 -0.99
N GLN A 107 8.57 -16.81 0.18
CA GLN A 107 8.11 -17.40 1.44
C GLN A 107 6.59 -17.50 1.52
N VAL A 108 5.85 -16.51 1.01
CA VAL A 108 4.38 -16.56 0.89
C VAL A 108 3.94 -17.71 -0.01
N ASP A 109 4.58 -17.86 -1.17
CA ASP A 109 4.25 -18.95 -2.10
C ASP A 109 4.59 -20.33 -1.49
N ALA A 110 5.70 -20.44 -0.75
CA ALA A 110 6.06 -21.65 -0.02
C ALA A 110 5.05 -21.98 1.09
N TYR A 111 4.56 -20.97 1.82
CA TYR A 111 3.49 -21.11 2.81
C TYR A 111 2.20 -21.63 2.16
N GLU A 112 1.73 -21.00 1.09
CA GLU A 112 0.50 -21.40 0.40
C GLU A 112 0.60 -22.82 -0.17
N ALA A 113 1.75 -23.20 -0.72
CA ALA A 113 2.00 -24.55 -1.19
C ALA A 113 2.03 -25.58 -0.05
N THR A 114 2.62 -25.22 1.09
CA THR A 114 2.68 -26.10 2.28
C THR A 114 1.31 -26.26 2.90
N LYS A 115 0.58 -25.16 3.11
CA LYS A 115 -0.78 -25.13 3.67
C LYS A 115 -1.73 -26.10 2.95
N LYS A 116 -1.69 -26.17 1.61
CA LYS A 116 -2.52 -27.09 0.82
C LYS A 116 -2.28 -28.57 1.11
N LYS A 117 -1.09 -28.94 1.59
CA LYS A 117 -0.76 -30.34 1.90
C LYS A 117 -1.53 -30.88 3.10
N ILE A 118 -2.01 -30.01 3.99
CA ILE A 118 -2.68 -30.42 5.23
C ILE A 118 -3.86 -31.36 4.99
N GLU A 119 -4.54 -31.22 3.85
CA GLU A 119 -5.69 -32.05 3.47
C GLU A 119 -5.32 -33.49 3.09
N THR A 120 -4.03 -33.76 2.87
CA THR A 120 -3.53 -35.01 2.26
C THR A 120 -2.51 -35.76 3.10
N ILE A 121 -2.00 -35.16 4.18
CA ILE A 121 -1.00 -35.79 5.05
C ILE A 121 -1.62 -36.84 5.99
N ASP A 122 -0.84 -37.87 6.31
CA ASP A 122 -1.17 -38.84 7.35
C ASP A 122 -0.40 -38.58 8.67
N ASP A 123 -0.77 -39.29 9.74
CA ASP A 123 -0.19 -39.14 11.08
C ASP A 123 1.34 -39.25 11.11
N SER A 124 1.94 -40.07 10.24
CA SER A 124 3.39 -40.24 10.19
C SER A 124 4.11 -39.02 9.60
N GLN A 125 3.41 -38.21 8.81
CA GLN A 125 3.94 -37.03 8.12
C GLN A 125 3.76 -35.73 8.91
N VAL A 126 2.90 -35.72 9.94
CA VAL A 126 2.56 -34.53 10.73
C VAL A 126 3.80 -33.84 11.30
N SER A 127 4.76 -34.58 11.85
CA SER A 127 5.98 -34.00 12.42
C SER A 127 6.80 -33.23 11.37
N GLY A 128 6.97 -33.80 10.17
CA GLY A 128 7.67 -33.17 9.06
C GLY A 128 6.93 -31.93 8.54
N TYR A 129 5.60 -31.99 8.48
CA TYR A 129 4.75 -30.87 8.09
C TYR A 129 4.88 -29.68 9.07
N VAL A 130 4.81 -29.96 10.38
CA VAL A 130 4.98 -28.94 11.43
C VAL A 130 6.37 -28.31 11.36
N LEU A 131 7.41 -29.10 11.09
CA LEU A 131 8.76 -28.59 10.95
C LEU A 131 8.88 -27.66 9.73
N GLN A 132 8.30 -28.03 8.58
CA GLN A 132 8.27 -27.19 7.38
C GLN A 132 7.59 -25.84 7.66
N LEU A 133 6.41 -25.85 8.29
CA LEU A 133 5.74 -24.61 8.68
C LEU A 133 6.61 -23.77 9.61
N ARG A 134 7.22 -24.38 10.64
CA ARG A 134 8.09 -23.67 11.58
C ARG A 134 9.26 -22.99 10.86
N THR A 135 9.89 -23.65 9.89
CA THR A 135 10.94 -23.03 9.07
C THR A 135 10.42 -21.82 8.31
N ILE A 136 9.25 -21.91 7.69
CA ILE A 136 8.63 -20.78 6.95
C ILE A 136 8.34 -19.61 7.88
N PHE A 137 7.74 -19.86 9.06
CA PHE A 137 7.46 -18.81 10.04
C PHE A 137 8.73 -18.17 10.61
N ASN A 138 9.79 -18.95 10.83
CA ASN A 138 11.09 -18.40 11.21
C ASN A 138 11.64 -17.48 10.12
N ASN A 139 11.52 -17.85 8.84
CA ASN A 139 11.94 -16.97 7.74
C ASN A 139 11.08 -15.69 7.67
N PHE A 140 9.77 -15.78 7.93
CA PHE A 140 8.92 -14.59 8.01
C PHE A 140 9.31 -13.62 9.13
N SER A 141 9.94 -14.09 10.21
CA SER A 141 10.44 -13.18 11.26
C SER A 141 11.45 -12.15 10.75
N ASP A 142 12.11 -12.40 9.61
CA ASP A 142 13.02 -11.42 9.01
C ASP A 142 12.30 -10.25 8.34
N ILE A 143 10.98 -10.32 8.12
CA ILE A 143 10.18 -9.23 7.53
C ILE A 143 10.25 -7.97 8.39
N GLU A 144 10.24 -8.10 9.71
CA GLU A 144 10.35 -6.96 10.62
C GLU A 144 11.61 -6.14 10.32
N LYS A 145 12.74 -6.80 10.06
CA LYS A 145 14.00 -6.13 9.70
C LYS A 145 13.87 -5.33 8.40
N HIS A 146 13.09 -5.81 7.44
CA HIS A 146 12.84 -5.12 6.18
C HIS A 146 11.98 -3.86 6.38
N TYR A 147 10.92 -3.95 7.19
CA TYR A 147 10.06 -2.80 7.53
C TYR A 147 10.79 -1.75 8.34
N LEU A 148 11.47 -2.14 9.42
CA LEU A 148 12.31 -1.23 10.22
C LEU A 148 13.38 -0.53 9.37
N ARG A 149 13.95 -1.22 8.37
CA ARG A 149 14.94 -0.61 7.46
C ARG A 149 14.31 0.49 6.60
N LYS A 150 13.09 0.29 6.09
CA LYS A 150 12.35 1.34 5.36
C LYS A 150 12.01 2.51 6.27
N GLU A 151 11.50 2.21 7.46
CA GLU A 151 11.09 3.18 8.47
C GLU A 151 12.21 4.07 8.97
N TYR A 152 13.38 3.50 9.25
CA TYR A 152 14.49 4.28 9.79
C TYR A 152 15.44 4.83 8.75
N LEU A 153 15.52 4.25 7.54
CA LEU A 153 16.51 4.65 6.54
C LEU A 153 15.92 5.28 5.27
N LEU A 154 14.64 5.05 4.94
CA LEU A 154 14.01 5.61 3.74
C LEU A 154 13.01 6.72 4.10
N PHE A 155 12.10 6.45 5.03
CA PHE A 155 11.04 7.39 5.38
C PHE A 155 11.55 8.75 5.87
N PRO A 156 12.60 8.85 6.71
CA PRO A 156 13.09 10.16 7.16
C PRO A 156 13.64 11.01 6.00
N PHE A 157 14.18 10.37 4.96
CA PHE A 157 14.63 11.08 3.75
C PHE A 157 13.45 11.57 2.92
N LEU A 158 12.41 10.74 2.75
CA LEU A 158 11.17 11.15 2.06
C LEU A 158 10.53 12.34 2.78
N GLU A 159 10.39 12.26 4.10
CA GLU A 159 9.80 13.30 4.94
C GLU A 159 10.60 14.61 4.90
N LYS A 160 11.95 14.53 4.90
CA LYS A 160 12.81 15.70 4.71
C LYS A 160 12.58 16.39 3.36
N HIS A 161 12.14 15.65 2.35
CA HIS A 161 11.73 16.17 1.05
C HIS A 161 10.23 16.49 0.96
N LEU A 162 9.55 16.60 2.11
CA LEU A 162 8.12 16.89 2.24
C LEU A 162 7.20 15.81 1.65
N ILE A 163 7.71 14.59 1.48
CA ILE A 163 6.95 13.41 1.09
C ILE A 163 6.62 12.63 2.37
N THR A 164 5.60 13.08 3.09
CA THR A 164 5.24 12.55 4.42
C THR A 164 4.15 11.50 4.39
N GLY A 165 3.36 11.46 3.32
CA GLY A 165 2.20 10.59 3.21
C GLY A 165 2.45 9.10 3.09
N PRO A 166 3.19 8.64 2.05
CA PRO A 166 3.49 7.23 1.93
C PRO A 166 4.15 6.66 3.20
N PRO A 167 5.16 7.33 3.80
CA PRO A 167 5.68 6.91 5.10
C PRO A 167 4.60 6.70 6.17
N LYS A 168 3.75 7.70 6.41
CA LYS A 168 2.72 7.66 7.47
C LYS A 168 1.74 6.51 7.30
N VAL A 169 1.29 6.23 6.08
CA VAL A 169 0.41 5.08 5.78
C VAL A 169 1.16 3.76 5.97
N MET A 170 2.41 3.68 5.51
CA MET A 170 3.19 2.45 5.60
C MET A 170 3.52 2.07 7.04
N TRP A 171 3.74 3.04 7.94
CA TRP A 171 3.86 2.77 9.39
C TRP A 171 2.64 2.01 9.91
N GLY A 172 1.42 2.47 9.61
CA GLY A 172 0.20 1.80 10.05
C GLY A 172 -0.07 0.44 9.38
N LYS A 173 0.57 0.13 8.25
CA LYS A 173 0.49 -1.20 7.60
C LYS A 173 1.56 -2.17 8.07
N HIS A 174 2.66 -1.69 8.65
CA HIS A 174 3.76 -2.53 9.11
C HIS A 174 3.55 -3.03 10.55
N ASP A 175 2.82 -2.26 11.38
CA ASP A 175 2.38 -2.63 12.73
C ASP A 175 1.23 -3.67 12.73
#